data_AF-A0A7S3HST0-F1
#
_entry.id   AF-A0A7S3HST0-F1
#
_cell.length_a   1.000
_cell.length_b   1.000
_cell.length_c   1.000
_cell.angle_alpha   90.00
_cell.angle_beta   90.00
_cell.angle_gamma   90.00
#
_symmetry.space_group_name_H-M   'P 1'
#
loop_
_entity.id
_entity.type
_entity.pdbx_description
1 polymer ?
#
loop_
_entity_poly.entity_id
_entity_poly.type
_entity_poly.pdbx_seq_one_letter_code
_entity_poly.pdbx_strand_id
1 'polypeptide(L)'
;MSEYWVSQAKHYCKVCNCYIADNKASRAHHENGAKHKEKVEILNKQKRDEKLHGARSEMELKHQLAEIEKAAKEAIATDRAEQDGFFFQNSGVRSRPPPPPAPRPPGFAKPNQAGDDGADEDALEDDDGSGMYTVKGQTYLQGKIHEEKIRTGMECEIFVEADDEWYSGRIDARHDTPIP
;
A
#
# COMPACT_ATOMS: atom_id res chain seq x y z
N MET A 1 -62.88 -1.36 -10.46
CA MET A 1 -61.86 -2.22 -9.80
C MET A 1 -60.66 -2.26 -10.73
N SER A 2 -59.52 -1.71 -10.34
CA SER A 2 -58.31 -1.72 -11.17
C SER A 2 -57.59 -3.06 -10.99
N GLU A 3 -57.50 -3.86 -12.05
CA GLU A 3 -56.70 -5.08 -12.06
C GLU A 3 -55.22 -4.71 -11.90
N TYR A 4 -54.62 -5.18 -10.80
CA TYR A 4 -53.20 -5.01 -10.52
C TYR A 4 -52.42 -6.03 -11.36
N TRP A 5 -51.70 -5.57 -12.37
CA TRP A 5 -50.77 -6.44 -13.11
C TRP A 5 -49.57 -6.77 -12.22
N VAL A 6 -49.42 -8.06 -11.88
CA VAL A 6 -48.24 -8.58 -11.20
C VAL A 6 -47.29 -9.16 -12.24
N SER A 7 -46.05 -8.68 -12.29
CA SER A 7 -45.02 -9.26 -13.16
C SER A 7 -44.66 -10.68 -12.72
N GLN A 8 -44.46 -11.59 -13.67
CA GLN A 8 -43.95 -12.93 -13.37
C GLN A 8 -42.53 -12.88 -12.79
N ALA A 9 -42.29 -13.68 -11.74
CA ALA A 9 -40.96 -13.83 -11.16
C ALA A 9 -39.98 -14.42 -12.17
N LYS A 10 -38.75 -13.91 -12.17
CA LYS A 10 -37.64 -14.42 -13.00
C LYS A 10 -36.57 -15.02 -12.09
N HIS A 11 -36.03 -16.16 -12.49
CA HIS A 11 -34.95 -16.84 -11.81
C HIS A 11 -33.59 -16.46 -12.40
N TYR A 12 -32.61 -16.18 -11.57
CA TYR A 12 -31.26 -15.82 -11.99
C TYR A 12 -30.29 -17.00 -11.88
N CYS A 13 -29.61 -17.34 -12.98
CA CYS A 13 -28.55 -18.35 -12.98
C CYS A 13 -27.18 -17.71 -12.76
N LYS A 14 -26.52 -18.05 -11.65
CA LYS A 14 -25.19 -17.51 -11.28
C LYS A 14 -24.06 -17.98 -12.21
N VAL A 15 -24.18 -19.17 -12.79
CA VAL A 15 -23.14 -19.74 -13.68
C VAL A 15 -23.21 -19.12 -15.06
N CYS A 16 -24.42 -18.92 -15.59
CA CYS A 16 -24.63 -18.40 -16.94
C CYS A 16 -24.83 -16.88 -16.98
N ASN A 17 -24.97 -16.22 -15.82
CA ASN A 17 -25.20 -14.78 -15.68
C ASN A 17 -26.43 -14.31 -16.45
N CYS A 18 -27.53 -15.08 -16.41
CA CYS A 18 -28.75 -14.80 -17.16
C CYS A 18 -30.02 -15.03 -16.33
N TYR A 19 -31.08 -14.30 -16.71
CA TYR A 19 -32.42 -14.43 -16.15
C TYR A 19 -33.25 -15.40 -16.99
N ILE A 20 -33.98 -16.28 -16.32
CA ILE A 20 -34.82 -17.34 -16.87
C ILE A 20 -36.21 -17.19 -16.26
N ALA A 21 -37.26 -17.71 -16.90
CA ALA A 21 -38.58 -17.78 -16.28
C ALA A 21 -38.54 -18.66 -15.01
N ASP A 22 -39.25 -18.26 -13.95
CA ASP A 22 -39.31 -19.01 -12.68
C ASP A 22 -40.25 -20.23 -12.74
N ASN A 23 -40.05 -21.06 -13.77
CA ASN A 23 -40.80 -22.29 -13.98
C ASN A 23 -39.87 -23.46 -13.66
N LYS A 24 -40.32 -24.44 -12.86
CA LYS A 24 -39.48 -25.60 -12.49
C LYS A 24 -38.89 -26.33 -13.71
N ALA A 25 -39.69 -26.49 -14.77
CA ALA A 25 -39.23 -27.08 -16.02
C ALA A 25 -38.17 -26.22 -16.72
N SER A 26 -38.37 -24.89 -16.77
CA SER A 26 -37.43 -23.96 -17.42
C SER A 26 -36.07 -23.93 -16.71
N ARG A 27 -36.06 -23.92 -15.36
CA ARG A 27 -34.82 -24.04 -14.58
C ARG A 27 -34.11 -25.37 -14.84
N ALA A 28 -34.84 -26.48 -14.79
CA ALA A 28 -34.27 -27.80 -15.03
C ALA A 28 -33.70 -27.94 -16.45
N HIS A 29 -34.36 -27.36 -17.48
CA HIS A 29 -33.86 -27.38 -18.84
C HIS A 29 -32.60 -26.51 -19.00
N HIS A 30 -32.55 -25.37 -18.32
CA HIS A 30 -31.37 -24.52 -18.32
C HIS A 30 -30.17 -25.20 -17.64
N GLU A 31 -30.36 -25.75 -16.44
CA GLU A 31 -29.32 -26.46 -15.68
C GLU A 31 -28.83 -27.72 -16.43
N ASN A 32 -29.74 -28.41 -17.12
CA ASN A 32 -29.36 -29.57 -17.93
C ASN A 32 -28.75 -29.22 -19.29
N GLY A 33 -28.79 -27.96 -19.70
CA GLY A 33 -28.25 -27.50 -20.98
C GLY A 33 -26.73 -27.65 -21.07
N ALA A 34 -26.21 -27.99 -22.26
CA ALA A 34 -24.79 -28.23 -22.48
C ALA A 34 -23.90 -27.04 -22.07
N LYS A 35 -24.32 -25.81 -22.43
CA LYS A 35 -23.59 -24.58 -22.06
C LYS A 35 -23.49 -24.37 -20.55
N HIS A 36 -24.52 -24.75 -19.79
CA HIS A 36 -24.50 -24.62 -18.33
C HIS A 36 -23.51 -25.63 -17.73
N LYS A 37 -23.61 -26.89 -18.14
CA LYS A 37 -22.74 -27.97 -17.66
C LYS A 37 -21.26 -27.70 -17.96
N GLU A 38 -20.94 -27.27 -19.17
CA GLU A 38 -19.58 -26.92 -19.56
C GLU A 38 -19.00 -25.80 -18.68
N LYS A 39 -19.77 -24.73 -18.45
CA LYS A 39 -19.35 -23.64 -17.54
C LYS A 39 -19.17 -24.12 -16.11
N VAL A 40 -20.05 -24.99 -15.60
CA VAL A 40 -19.89 -25.60 -14.27
C VAL A 40 -18.60 -26.40 -14.18
N GLU A 41 -18.27 -27.19 -15.20
CA GLU A 41 -17.03 -27.96 -15.25
C GLU A 41 -15.79 -27.07 -15.29
N ILE A 42 -15.81 -26.01 -16.08
CA ILE A 42 -14.72 -25.02 -16.14
C ILE A 42 -14.54 -24.35 -14.78
N LEU A 43 -15.62 -23.86 -14.17
CA LEU A 43 -15.58 -23.24 -12.85
C LEU A 43 -15.08 -24.21 -11.77
N ASN A 44 -15.45 -25.49 -11.86
CA ASN A 44 -14.97 -26.51 -10.94
C ASN A 44 -13.48 -26.82 -11.13
N LYS A 45 -12.97 -26.78 -12.37
CA LYS A 45 -11.53 -26.91 -12.65
C LYS A 45 -10.78 -25.71 -12.10
N GLN A 46 -11.22 -24.50 -12.42
CA GLN A 46 -10.64 -23.25 -11.91
C GLN A 46 -10.55 -23.24 -10.38
N LYS A 47 -11.63 -23.61 -9.67
CA LYS A 47 -11.61 -23.72 -8.20
C LYS A 47 -10.64 -24.76 -7.66
N ARG A 48 -10.34 -25.83 -8.40
CA ARG A 48 -9.34 -26.81 -7.99
C ARG A 48 -7.93 -26.25 -8.19
N ASP A 49 -7.71 -25.61 -9.34
CA ASP A 49 -6.42 -25.00 -9.66
C ASP A 49 -6.09 -23.86 -8.70
N GLU A 50 -7.07 -23.00 -8.39
CA GLU A 50 -6.95 -21.95 -7.36
C GLU A 50 -6.58 -22.52 -5.99
N LYS A 51 -7.16 -23.66 -5.59
CA LYS A 51 -6.81 -24.31 -4.32
C LYS A 51 -5.39 -24.86 -4.31
N LEU A 52 -4.98 -25.50 -5.41
CA LEU A 52 -3.62 -26.05 -5.53
C LEU A 52 -2.58 -24.95 -5.57
N HIS A 53 -2.82 -23.89 -6.36
CA HIS A 53 -1.95 -22.73 -6.42
C HIS A 53 -1.91 -21.99 -5.09
N GLY A 54 -3.06 -21.76 -4.46
CA GLY A 54 -3.17 -21.13 -3.15
C GLY A 54 -2.42 -21.89 -2.06
N ALA A 55 -2.52 -23.22 -2.03
CA ALA A 55 -1.77 -24.04 -1.08
C ALA A 55 -0.25 -23.94 -1.29
N ARG A 56 0.21 -23.89 -2.55
CA ARG A 56 1.63 -23.72 -2.87
C ARG A 56 2.13 -22.33 -2.49
N SER A 57 1.39 -21.28 -2.83
CA SER A 57 1.76 -19.91 -2.47
C SER A 57 1.73 -19.69 -0.96
N GLU A 58 0.79 -20.31 -0.25
CA GLU A 58 0.72 -20.25 1.21
C GLU A 58 1.90 -20.98 1.86
N MET A 59 2.34 -22.11 1.31
CA MET A 59 3.57 -22.78 1.77
C MET A 59 4.80 -21.90 1.58
N GLU A 60 4.97 -21.31 0.40
CA GLU A 60 6.09 -20.42 0.09
C GLU A 60 6.10 -19.19 1.00
N LEU A 61 4.94 -18.56 1.19
CA LEU A 61 4.79 -17.42 2.09
C LEU A 61 5.15 -17.80 3.53
N LYS A 62 4.68 -18.97 4.01
CA LYS A 62 5.04 -19.46 5.35
C LYS A 62 6.54 -19.71 5.50
N HIS A 63 7.19 -20.21 4.46
CA HIS A 63 8.64 -20.42 4.46
C HIS A 63 9.38 -19.09 4.57
N GLN A 64 9.04 -18.11 3.72
CA GLN A 64 9.66 -16.79 3.74
C GLN A 64 9.42 -16.06 5.08
N LEU A 65 8.21 -16.15 5.64
CA LEU A 65 7.93 -15.61 6.96
C LEU A 65 8.79 -16.26 8.05
N ALA A 66 8.99 -17.58 8.00
CA ALA A 66 9.84 -18.27 8.96
C ALA A 66 11.31 -17.83 8.87
N GLU A 67 11.83 -17.59 7.67
CA GLU A 67 13.18 -17.05 7.46
C GLU A 67 13.32 -15.62 8.00
N ILE A 68 12.35 -14.75 7.68
CA ILE A 68 12.32 -13.36 8.18
C ILE A 68 12.23 -13.35 9.70
N GLU A 69 11.37 -14.17 10.30
CA GLU A 69 11.25 -14.27 11.76
C GLU A 69 12.56 -14.74 12.41
N LYS A 70 13.28 -15.66 11.77
CA LYS A 70 14.58 -16.13 12.28
C LYS A 70 15.61 -15.00 12.21
N ALA A 71 15.75 -14.34 11.06
CA ALA A 71 16.67 -13.22 10.89
C ALA A 71 16.36 -12.07 11.86
N ALA A 72 15.08 -11.74 12.06
CA ALA A 72 14.66 -10.72 13.01
C ALA A 72 15.03 -11.11 14.46
N LYS A 73 14.83 -12.36 14.86
CA LYS A 73 15.24 -12.85 16.20
C LYS A 73 16.75 -12.78 16.40
N GLU A 74 17.53 -13.11 15.37
CA GLU A 74 18.99 -13.00 15.40
C GLU A 74 19.44 -11.54 15.52
N ALA A 75 18.88 -10.63 14.73
CA ALA A 75 19.15 -9.19 14.81
C ALA A 75 18.79 -8.59 16.18
N ILE A 76 17.67 -9.02 16.77
CA ILE A 76 17.30 -8.59 18.14
C ILE A 76 18.30 -9.12 19.17
N ALA A 77 18.80 -10.35 19.01
CA ALA A 77 19.78 -10.91 19.92
C ALA A 77 21.13 -10.19 19.82
N THR A 78 21.57 -9.83 18.60
CA THR A 78 22.79 -9.05 18.39
C THR A 78 22.64 -7.62 18.93
N ASP A 79 21.55 -6.93 18.60
CA ASP A 79 21.28 -5.58 19.10
C ASP A 79 21.20 -5.55 20.63
N ARG A 80 20.55 -6.55 21.25
CA ARG A 80 20.52 -6.66 22.72
C ARG A 80 21.90 -6.89 23.33
N ALA A 81 22.75 -7.71 22.69
CA ALA A 81 24.12 -7.92 23.16
C ALA A 81 25.00 -6.68 22.98
N GLU A 82 24.86 -5.95 21.88
CA GLU A 82 25.54 -4.67 21.64
C GLU A 82 25.04 -3.58 22.58
N GLN A 83 23.74 -3.55 22.87
CA GLN A 83 23.11 -2.67 23.82
C GLN A 83 23.69 -2.91 25.23
N ASP A 84 23.79 -4.17 25.69
CA ASP A 84 24.41 -4.50 26.97
C ASP A 84 25.90 -4.07 27.03
N GLY A 85 26.62 -4.12 25.91
CA GLY A 85 27.99 -3.58 25.77
C GLY A 85 28.05 -2.05 25.81
N PHE A 86 27.09 -1.36 25.18
CA PHE A 86 27.03 0.09 25.10
C PHE A 86 26.56 0.73 26.43
N PHE A 87 25.65 0.07 27.17
CA PHE A 87 25.23 0.50 28.50
C PHE A 87 26.35 0.36 29.55
N PHE A 88 27.23 -0.64 29.43
CA PHE A 88 28.36 -0.78 30.34
C PHE A 88 29.50 0.19 30.00
N GLN A 89 29.73 0.50 28.72
CA GLN A 89 30.74 1.48 28.31
C GLN A 89 30.37 2.94 28.67
N ASN A 90 29.07 3.27 28.75
CA ASN A 90 28.59 4.59 29.15
C ASN A 90 28.32 4.74 30.66
N SER A 91 28.59 3.71 31.47
CA SER A 91 28.54 3.79 32.94
C SER A 91 29.66 4.68 33.54
N GLY A 92 30.51 5.25 32.69
CA GLY A 92 31.55 6.23 33.04
C GLY A 92 31.14 7.71 32.96
N VAL A 93 29.92 8.06 32.55
CA VAL A 93 29.43 9.45 32.68
C VAL A 93 28.99 9.71 34.11
N ARG A 94 29.96 10.14 34.93
CA ARG A 94 29.66 11.01 36.08
C ARG A 94 28.83 12.17 35.52
N SER A 95 27.66 12.41 36.11
CA SER A 95 26.80 13.56 35.83
C SER A 95 27.63 14.84 35.83
N ARG A 96 28.12 15.27 34.67
CA ARG A 96 28.71 16.59 34.52
C ARG A 96 27.53 17.55 34.43
N PRO A 97 27.43 18.55 35.32
CA PRO A 97 26.37 19.54 35.21
C PRO A 97 26.44 20.22 33.83
N PRO A 98 25.29 20.61 33.25
CA PRO A 98 25.26 21.21 31.92
C PRO A 98 26.15 22.47 31.89
N PRO A 99 27.03 22.63 30.89
CA PRO A 99 27.80 23.86 30.75
C PRO A 99 26.84 25.03 30.44
N PRO A 100 27.13 26.23 30.94
CA PRO A 100 26.32 27.42 30.65
C PRO A 100 26.31 27.70 29.13
N PRO A 101 25.22 28.23 28.58
CA PRO A 101 25.11 28.49 27.14
C PRO A 101 26.11 29.58 26.73
N ALA A 102 27.08 29.21 25.89
CA ALA A 102 27.96 30.18 25.25
C ALA A 102 27.22 30.88 24.10
N PRO A 103 27.46 32.19 23.87
CA PRO A 103 26.84 32.93 22.78
C PRO A 103 27.38 32.43 21.43
N ARG A 104 26.46 32.15 20.50
CA ARG A 104 26.74 31.69 19.14
C ARG A 104 27.45 32.80 18.32
N PRO A 105 28.65 32.58 17.76
CA PRO A 105 29.22 33.49 16.78
C PRO A 105 28.58 33.27 15.39
N PRO A 106 28.48 34.33 14.56
CA PRO A 106 27.82 34.27 13.26
C PRO A 106 28.73 33.64 12.20
N GLY A 107 28.15 32.74 11.40
CA GLY A 107 28.58 32.43 10.05
C GLY A 107 29.90 31.68 9.91
N PHE A 108 29.82 30.36 9.70
CA PHE A 108 30.82 29.63 8.92
C PHE A 108 30.12 28.67 7.97
N ALA A 109 30.29 28.95 6.69
CA ALA A 109 29.98 28.06 5.57
C ALA A 109 30.77 26.75 5.72
N LYS A 110 30.17 25.62 5.37
CA LYS A 110 30.89 24.36 5.25
C LYS A 110 31.40 24.17 3.81
N PRO A 111 32.64 23.69 3.64
CA PRO A 111 33.23 23.39 2.33
C PRO A 111 32.84 21.99 1.82
N ASN A 112 32.82 21.84 0.50
CA ASN A 112 32.77 20.56 -0.23
C ASN A 112 34.06 19.74 -0.04
N GLN A 113 33.94 18.43 0.23
CA GLN A 113 34.73 17.27 -0.29
C GLN A 113 33.83 16.02 -0.11
N ALA A 114 33.41 15.24 -1.12
CA ALA A 114 34.14 14.28 -1.98
C ALA A 114 34.93 13.25 -1.14
N GLY A 115 34.76 11.92 -1.19
CA GLY A 115 33.97 10.93 -1.94
C GLY A 115 34.30 9.52 -1.37
N ASP A 116 34.01 8.45 -2.12
CA ASP A 116 34.34 7.02 -1.90
C ASP A 116 33.33 6.21 -1.02
N ASP A 117 32.87 4.99 -1.32
CA ASP A 117 33.02 4.04 -2.44
C ASP A 117 31.79 3.10 -2.46
N GLY A 118 31.44 2.59 -3.64
CA GLY A 118 30.11 2.04 -3.97
C GLY A 118 29.81 0.57 -3.68
N ALA A 119 28.55 0.21 -3.98
CA ALA A 119 28.09 -1.15 -4.25
C ALA A 119 26.91 -1.09 -5.23
N ASP A 120 27.04 -1.82 -6.34
CA ASP A 120 26.07 -2.11 -7.40
C ASP A 120 24.60 -2.18 -6.93
N GLU A 121 23.75 -1.36 -7.54
CA GLU A 121 22.33 -1.64 -7.68
C GLU A 121 21.90 -1.33 -9.12
N ASP A 122 21.43 -2.38 -9.80
CA ASP A 122 20.90 -2.41 -11.16
C ASP A 122 19.93 -1.25 -11.42
N ALA A 123 20.36 -0.28 -12.23
CA ALA A 123 19.50 0.77 -12.77
C ALA A 123 18.56 0.17 -13.83
N LEU A 124 17.38 -0.26 -13.38
CA LEU A 124 16.20 -0.27 -14.22
C LEU A 124 15.80 1.19 -14.46
N GLU A 125 16.00 1.65 -15.70
CA GLU A 125 15.45 2.91 -16.20
C GLU A 125 13.91 2.81 -16.20
N ASP A 126 13.29 3.31 -15.15
CA ASP A 126 11.91 3.77 -15.16
C ASP A 126 11.90 5.22 -14.65
N ASP A 127 11.86 6.16 -15.59
CA ASP A 127 11.60 7.59 -15.36
C ASP A 127 10.12 7.74 -14.96
N ASP A 128 9.77 7.46 -13.70
CA ASP A 128 8.44 7.75 -13.17
C ASP A 128 8.42 9.09 -12.41
N GLY A 129 8.05 10.13 -13.16
CA GLY A 129 7.88 11.51 -12.72
C GLY A 129 7.31 11.65 -11.30
N SER A 130 8.13 12.22 -10.43
CA SER A 130 7.75 12.68 -9.09
C SER A 130 7.38 14.16 -9.16
N GLY A 131 6.13 14.49 -8.83
CA GLY A 131 5.63 15.88 -8.81
C GLY A 131 5.25 16.30 -7.40
N MET A 132 5.66 17.50 -6.99
CA MET A 132 5.37 18.07 -5.68
C MET A 132 4.09 18.93 -5.75
N TYR A 133 3.16 18.68 -4.83
CA TYR A 133 1.94 19.47 -4.68
C TYR A 133 2.03 20.38 -3.45
N THR A 134 1.65 21.65 -3.65
CA THR A 134 1.57 22.63 -2.56
C THR A 134 0.12 22.95 -2.27
N VAL A 135 -0.24 22.89 -0.99
CA VAL A 135 -1.57 23.28 -0.49
C VAL A 135 -1.34 24.30 0.62
N LYS A 136 -1.90 25.51 0.49
CA LYS A 136 -1.75 26.59 1.48
C LYS A 136 -0.29 26.93 1.85
N GLY A 137 0.64 26.77 0.91
CA GLY A 137 2.06 27.10 1.09
C GLY A 137 2.93 26.02 1.75
N GLN A 138 2.39 24.83 2.01
CA GLN A 138 3.15 23.67 2.46
C GLN A 138 3.10 22.53 1.42
N THR A 139 4.25 21.91 1.19
CA THR A 139 4.47 20.86 0.19
C THR A 139 4.18 19.49 0.79
N TYR A 140 3.22 18.77 0.23
CA TYR A 140 2.83 17.44 0.68
C TYR A 140 2.65 16.52 -0.53
N LEU A 141 3.73 15.84 -0.92
CA LEU A 141 3.77 14.41 -1.29
C LEU A 141 5.09 14.09 -2.00
N GLN A 142 5.66 12.94 -1.65
CA GLN A 142 6.66 12.22 -2.43
C GLN A 142 6.02 10.91 -2.87
N GLY A 143 5.50 10.84 -4.10
CA GLY A 143 4.80 9.66 -4.61
C GLY A 143 4.19 9.84 -6.00
N LYS A 144 3.77 8.72 -6.60
CA LYS A 144 3.31 8.61 -8.01
C LYS A 144 2.18 9.58 -8.35
N ILE A 145 2.42 10.41 -9.36
CA ILE A 145 1.46 11.36 -9.93
C ILE A 145 0.19 10.62 -10.41
N HIS A 146 -0.97 10.94 -9.83
CA HIS A 146 -2.28 10.44 -10.26
C HIS A 146 -3.10 11.59 -10.86
N GLU A 147 -2.79 11.99 -12.10
CA GLU A 147 -3.45 13.12 -12.80
C GLU A 147 -4.97 12.95 -12.95
N GLU A 148 -5.47 11.71 -12.96
CA GLU A 148 -6.91 11.43 -13.07
C GLU A 148 -7.69 11.81 -11.80
N LYS A 149 -7.03 11.80 -10.63
CA LYS A 149 -7.70 11.94 -9.33
C LYS A 149 -7.50 13.30 -8.68
N ILE A 150 -6.45 14.05 -9.06
CA ILE A 150 -6.04 15.28 -8.39
C ILE A 150 -5.78 16.37 -9.44
N ARG A 151 -6.62 17.41 -9.47
CA ARG A 151 -6.55 18.55 -10.40
C ARG A 151 -6.43 19.85 -9.62
N THR A 152 -5.73 20.81 -10.19
CA THR A 152 -5.62 22.18 -9.66
C THR A 152 -7.02 22.76 -9.43
N GLY A 153 -7.27 23.27 -8.21
CA GLY A 153 -8.56 23.79 -7.80
C GLY A 153 -9.56 22.77 -7.22
N MET A 154 -9.22 21.47 -7.13
CA MET A 154 -10.05 20.52 -6.38
C MET A 154 -9.86 20.67 -4.86
N GLU A 155 -10.95 20.43 -4.14
CA GLU A 155 -10.96 20.35 -2.68
C GLU A 155 -10.48 18.95 -2.28
N CYS A 156 -9.51 18.90 -1.38
CA CYS A 156 -8.83 17.69 -0.95
C CYS A 156 -8.78 17.68 0.57
N GLU A 157 -8.92 16.49 1.15
CA GLU A 157 -8.76 16.30 2.58
C GLU A 157 -7.33 15.81 2.85
N ILE A 158 -6.62 16.54 3.69
CA ILE A 158 -5.25 16.22 4.11
C ILE A 158 -5.34 15.75 5.55
N PHE A 159 -4.82 14.56 5.81
CA PHE A 159 -4.68 14.04 7.16
C PHE A 159 -3.38 14.54 7.77
N VAL A 160 -3.45 15.15 8.95
CA VAL A 160 -2.27 15.65 9.67
C VAL A 160 -2.04 14.76 10.89
N GLU A 161 -1.01 13.90 10.83
CA GLU A 161 -0.71 12.91 11.89
C GLU A 161 -0.40 13.56 13.26
N ALA A 162 0.11 14.79 13.27
CA ALA A 162 0.41 15.50 14.52
C ALA A 162 -0.86 15.83 15.33
N ASP A 163 -1.99 16.02 14.64
CA ASP A 163 -3.26 16.42 15.23
C ASP A 163 -4.33 15.31 15.14
N ASP A 164 -4.04 14.19 14.48
CA ASP A 164 -4.97 13.06 14.21
C ASP A 164 -6.30 13.52 13.58
N GLU A 165 -6.26 14.59 12.77
CA GLU A 165 -7.43 15.27 12.23
C GLU A 165 -7.33 15.49 10.71
N TRP A 166 -8.49 15.47 10.04
CA TRP A 166 -8.63 15.72 8.61
C TRP A 166 -8.93 17.19 8.34
N TYR A 167 -8.12 17.81 7.49
CA TYR A 167 -8.27 19.21 7.09
C TYR A 167 -8.62 19.33 5.61
N SER A 168 -9.70 20.04 5.29
CA SER A 168 -10.05 20.38 3.90
C SER A 168 -9.19 21.54 3.38
N GLY A 169 -8.48 21.31 2.27
CA GLY A 169 -7.66 22.28 1.56
C GLY A 169 -7.99 22.32 0.07
N ARG A 170 -7.65 23.41 -0.60
CA ARG A 170 -7.77 23.55 -2.06
C ARG A 170 -6.38 23.54 -2.67
N ILE A 171 -6.19 22.81 -3.76
CA ILE A 171 -4.90 22.73 -4.43
C ILE A 171 -4.65 24.01 -5.24
N ASP A 172 -3.63 24.77 -4.85
CA ASP A 172 -3.30 26.08 -5.41
C ASP A 172 -2.38 25.96 -6.65
N ALA A 173 -1.37 25.09 -6.65
CA ALA A 173 -0.43 24.93 -7.77
C ALA A 173 0.20 23.53 -7.87
N ARG A 174 0.49 23.12 -9.12
CA ARG A 174 1.27 21.93 -9.51
C ARG A 174 2.72 22.35 -9.77
N HIS A 175 3.69 21.65 -9.20
CA HIS A 175 5.11 21.81 -9.54
C HIS A 175 5.72 20.45 -9.92
N ASP A 176 6.17 20.33 -11.17
CA ASP A 176 6.75 19.09 -11.70
C ASP A 176 8.28 19.01 -11.51
N THR A 177 8.89 19.97 -10.81
CA THR A 177 10.32 19.93 -10.49
C THR A 177 10.56 20.28 -9.03
N PRO A 178 11.49 19.59 -8.34
CA PRO A 178 11.86 19.91 -6.96
C PRO A 178 12.44 21.33 -6.89
N ILE A 179 11.94 22.13 -5.93
CA ILE A 179 12.49 23.45 -5.60
C ILE A 179 13.87 23.22 -4.93
N PRO A 180 14.93 23.93 -5.34
CA PRO A 180 16.29 23.74 -4.81
C PRO A 180 16.42 24.12 -3.33
#